data_AF-A0A0L0BT52-F1
#
_entry.id   AF-A0A0L0BT52-F1
#
_cell.length_a   1.000
_cell.length_b   1.000
_cell.length_c   1.000
_cell.angle_alpha   90.00
_cell.angle_beta   90.00
_cell.angle_gamma   90.00
#
_symmetry.space_group_name_H-M   'P 1'
#
loop_
_entity.id
_entity.type
_entity.pdbx_description
1 polymer ?
#
loop_
_entity_poly.entity_id
_entity_poly.type
_entity_poly.pdbx_seq_one_letter_code
_entity_poly.pdbx_strand_id
1 'polypeptide(L)'
;MEIVNPCFSVLSNYEVMESLKNIKDTKKKYGLRNLATIAYETLQFLEDSPSKHQSREAIVSFINDMQPYKLTTNECLMMVNDPPSSALHIQLLIEDSEERLTEEQVSQIIEIAKTHFPGPPQETN
;
A
#
# COMPACT_ATOMS: atom_id res chain seq x y z
N MET A 1 -10.74 27.11 -12.53
CA MET A 1 -10.94 25.82 -11.82
C MET A 1 -10.73 26.15 -10.35
N GLU A 2 -11.74 25.96 -9.51
CA GLU A 2 -11.62 26.17 -8.06
C GLU A 2 -11.63 24.83 -7.36
N ILE A 3 -10.84 24.70 -6.31
CA ILE A 3 -10.71 23.46 -5.54
C ILE A 3 -11.85 23.41 -4.53
N VAL A 4 -12.74 22.43 -4.67
CA VAL A 4 -13.88 22.23 -3.75
C VAL A 4 -13.44 21.51 -2.48
N ASN A 5 -12.67 20.44 -2.62
CA ASN A 5 -12.10 19.69 -1.50
C ASN A 5 -10.67 19.25 -1.85
N PRO A 6 -9.63 19.76 -1.16
CA PRO A 6 -8.24 19.37 -1.43
C PRO A 6 -7.93 17.92 -1.02
N CYS A 7 -8.62 17.38 -0.01
CA CYS A 7 -8.38 16.04 0.54
C CYS A 7 -9.68 15.24 0.52
N PHE A 8 -10.12 14.88 -0.68
CA PHE A 8 -11.37 14.14 -0.85
C PHE A 8 -11.29 12.70 -0.34
N SER A 9 -10.20 12.00 -0.65
CA SER A 9 -9.98 10.62 -0.23
C SER A 9 -8.50 10.30 -0.18
N VAL A 10 -8.16 9.32 0.66
CA VAL A 10 -6.87 8.63 0.59
C VAL A 10 -6.95 7.49 -0.42
N LEU A 11 -5.81 7.15 -1.04
CA LEU A 11 -5.68 6.06 -2.00
C LEU A 11 -4.43 5.26 -1.67
N SER A 12 -4.52 3.95 -1.80
CA SER A 12 -3.38 3.04 -1.69
C SER A 12 -2.51 3.07 -2.95
N ASN A 13 -1.24 2.72 -2.79
CA ASN A 13 -0.29 2.57 -3.88
C ASN A 13 -0.80 1.59 -4.94
N TYR A 14 -1.50 0.54 -4.51
CA TYR A 14 -2.16 -0.43 -5.40
C TYR A 14 -3.26 0.21 -6.26
N GLU A 15 -4.18 0.98 -5.66
CA GLU A 15 -5.28 1.66 -6.39
C GLU A 15 -4.74 2.68 -7.39
N VAL A 16 -3.67 3.41 -7.02
CA VAL A 16 -2.98 4.34 -7.92
C VAL A 16 -2.35 3.58 -9.09
N MET A 17 -1.65 2.47 -8.82
CA MET A 17 -1.04 1.62 -9.84
C MET A 17 -2.09 1.08 -10.82
N GLU A 18 -3.19 0.52 -10.32
CA GLU A 18 -4.29 -0.01 -11.14
C GLU A 18 -4.91 1.09 -12.00
N SER A 19 -5.16 2.27 -11.42
CA SER A 19 -5.69 3.43 -12.12
C SER A 19 -4.77 3.91 -13.24
N LEU A 20 -3.46 3.98 -13.00
CA LEU A 20 -2.47 4.39 -14.00
C LEU A 20 -2.34 3.36 -15.14
N LYS A 21 -2.42 2.06 -14.84
CA LYS A 21 -2.45 0.99 -15.85
C LYS A 21 -3.67 1.14 -16.77
N ASN A 22 -4.85 1.36 -16.20
CA ASN A 22 -6.09 1.60 -16.97
C ASN A 22 -6.00 2.84 -17.87
N ILE A 23 -5.35 3.92 -17.40
CA ILE A 23 -5.14 5.15 -18.19
C ILE A 23 -4.22 4.88 -19.39
N LYS A 24 -3.15 4.09 -19.20
CA LYS A 24 -2.22 3.69 -20.26
C LYS A 24 -2.92 2.91 -21.37
N ASP A 25 -3.79 1.96 -21.00
CA ASP A 25 -4.54 1.14 -21.95
C ASP A 25 -5.60 1.94 -22.73
N THR A 26 -6.21 2.93 -22.07
CA THR A 26 -7.28 3.75 -22.67
C THR A 26 -6.75 4.86 -23.58
N LYS A 27 -5.53 5.38 -23.34
CA LYS A 27 -4.99 6.55 -24.06
C LYS A 27 -3.90 6.20 -25.07
N LYS A 28 -4.31 5.65 -26.23
CA LYS A 28 -3.58 5.77 -27.51
C LYS A 28 -3.62 7.20 -28.11
N LYS A 29 -3.81 8.24 -27.28
CA LYS A 29 -3.94 9.63 -27.75
C LYS A 29 -2.60 10.35 -27.64
N TYR A 30 -1.91 10.38 -28.78
CA TYR A 30 -0.76 11.23 -29.08
C TYR A 30 -1.02 12.67 -28.59
N GLY A 31 -0.10 13.25 -27.81
CA GLY A 31 -0.10 14.69 -27.50
C GLY A 31 0.21 15.11 -26.06
N LEU A 32 0.26 14.19 -25.08
CA LEU A 32 0.47 14.53 -23.66
C LEU A 32 1.81 13.99 -23.14
N ARG A 33 2.93 14.54 -23.62
CA ARG A 33 4.29 14.11 -23.25
C ARG A 33 4.52 14.15 -21.73
N ASN A 34 4.09 15.22 -21.07
CA ASN A 34 4.26 15.37 -19.62
C ASN A 34 3.46 14.33 -18.83
N LEU A 35 2.23 14.01 -19.26
CA LEU A 35 1.43 12.97 -18.64
C LEU A 35 2.07 11.59 -18.81
N ALA A 36 2.62 11.31 -20.00
CA ALA A 36 3.30 10.06 -20.27
C ALA A 36 4.54 9.89 -19.39
N THR A 37 5.34 10.94 -19.20
CA THR A 37 6.51 10.92 -18.30
C THR A 37 6.10 10.65 -16.86
N ILE A 38 5.16 11.44 -16.31
CA ILE A 38 4.70 11.28 -14.92
C ILE A 38 4.10 9.89 -14.70
N ALA A 39 3.25 9.42 -15.61
CA ALA A 39 2.64 8.10 -15.49
C ALA A 39 3.68 6.98 -15.57
N TYR A 40 4.69 7.10 -16.43
CA TYR A 40 5.76 6.11 -16.56
C TYR A 40 6.64 6.06 -15.31
N GLU A 41 7.12 7.21 -14.83
CA GLU A 41 7.98 7.29 -13.63
C GLU A 41 7.23 6.81 -12.38
N THR A 42 5.96 7.19 -12.23
CA THR A 42 5.13 6.75 -11.11
C THR A 42 4.86 5.24 -11.16
N LEU A 43 4.54 4.70 -12.34
CA LEU A 43 4.34 3.25 -12.49
C LEU A 43 5.62 2.48 -12.21
N GLN A 44 6.78 2.97 -12.67
CA GLN A 44 8.06 2.34 -12.40
C GLN A 44 8.34 2.28 -10.89
N PHE A 45 8.14 3.38 -10.17
CA PHE A 45 8.26 3.41 -8.71
C PHE A 45 7.31 2.42 -8.02
N LEU A 46 6.05 2.38 -8.45
CA LEU A 46 5.03 1.48 -7.86
C LEU A 46 5.30 0.00 -8.20
N GLU A 47 5.89 -0.29 -9.35
CA GLU A 47 6.30 -1.66 -9.72
C GLU A 47 7.53 -2.15 -8.94
N ASP A 48 8.40 -1.24 -8.50
CA ASP A 48 9.52 -1.56 -7.61
C ASP A 48 9.08 -1.71 -6.14
N SER A 49 7.86 -1.27 -5.81
CA SER A 49 7.27 -1.35 -4.47
C SER A 49 6.51 -2.67 -4.22
N PRO A 50 6.21 -3.02 -2.95
CA PRO A 50 5.43 -4.21 -2.60
C PRO A 50 4.05 -4.29 -3.30
N SER A 51 3.51 -3.15 -3.73
CA SER A 51 2.20 -3.05 -4.40
C SER A 51 2.10 -3.84 -5.70
N LYS A 52 3.22 -4.21 -6.34
CA LYS A 52 3.24 -5.05 -7.55
C LYS A 52 2.65 -6.44 -7.32
N HIS A 53 2.86 -7.02 -6.14
CA HIS A 53 2.44 -8.38 -5.80
C HIS A 53 1.12 -8.44 -5.04
N GLN A 54 0.52 -7.28 -4.77
CA GLN A 54 -0.74 -7.17 -4.04
C GLN A 54 -1.94 -7.42 -4.96
N SER A 55 -3.03 -7.88 -4.37
CA SER A 55 -4.34 -7.95 -5.02
C SER A 55 -5.39 -7.24 -4.17
N ARG A 56 -6.48 -6.83 -4.81
CA ARG A 56 -7.61 -6.21 -4.12
C ARG A 56 -8.15 -7.10 -3.00
N GLU A 57 -8.22 -8.41 -3.24
CA GLU A 57 -8.73 -9.39 -2.28
C GLU A 57 -7.81 -9.51 -1.07
N ALA A 58 -6.48 -9.50 -1.28
CA ALA A 58 -5.49 -9.53 -0.21
C ALA A 58 -5.56 -8.27 0.66
N ILE A 59 -5.70 -7.09 0.07
CA ILE A 59 -5.82 -5.82 0.80
C ILE A 59 -7.11 -5.80 1.64
N VAL A 60 -8.24 -6.21 1.05
CA VAL A 60 -9.51 -6.27 1.79
C VAL A 60 -9.45 -7.27 2.94
N SER A 61 -8.85 -8.44 2.72
CA SER A 61 -8.70 -9.45 3.76
C SER A 61 -7.77 -8.98 4.88
N PHE A 62 -6.66 -8.33 4.54
CA PHE A 62 -5.75 -7.70 5.49
C PHE A 62 -6.46 -6.65 6.36
N ILE A 63 -7.25 -5.75 5.75
CA ILE A 63 -7.99 -4.72 6.51
C ILE A 63 -9.01 -5.36 7.46
N ASN A 64 -9.67 -6.45 7.06
CA ASN A 64 -10.59 -7.17 7.92
C ASN A 64 -9.87 -7.81 9.12
N ASP A 65 -8.73 -8.46 8.88
CA ASP A 65 -7.91 -9.08 9.93
C ASP A 65 -7.27 -8.04 10.86
N MET A 66 -7.12 -6.79 10.40
CA MET A 66 -6.58 -5.69 11.20
C MET A 66 -7.63 -4.97 12.07
N GLN A 67 -8.93 -5.21 11.87
CA GLN A 67 -9.99 -4.58 12.68
C GLN A 67 -9.86 -4.78 14.21
N PRO A 68 -9.44 -5.95 14.72
CA PRO A 68 -9.31 -6.18 16.16
C PRO A 68 -8.29 -5.27 16.86
N TYR A 69 -7.28 -4.78 16.13
CA TYR A 69 -6.19 -3.99 16.69
C TYR A 69 -6.51 -2.50 16.82
N LYS A 70 -7.73 -2.07 16.42
CA LYS A 70 -8.21 -0.67 16.53
C LYS A 70 -7.22 0.36 15.95
N LEU A 71 -6.64 0.02 14.81
CA LEU A 71 -5.73 0.89 14.08
C LEU A 71 -6.52 1.95 13.29
N THR A 72 -5.91 3.12 13.10
CA THR A 72 -6.50 4.18 12.29
C THR A 72 -6.47 3.79 10.81
N THR A 73 -7.35 4.40 10.00
CA THR A 73 -7.36 4.16 8.56
C THR A 73 -6.01 4.49 7.90
N ASN A 74 -5.30 5.50 8.41
CA ASN A 74 -3.99 5.89 7.90
C ASN A 74 -2.90 4.86 8.26
N GLU A 75 -2.92 4.31 9.47
CA GLU A 75 -1.99 3.24 9.89
C GLU A 75 -2.20 1.98 9.04
N CYS A 76 -3.45 1.58 8.82
CA CYS A 76 -3.77 0.48 7.92
C CYS A 76 -3.29 0.77 6.49
N LEU A 77 -3.50 1.98 5.99
CA LEU A 77 -3.04 2.39 4.66
C LEU A 77 -1.50 2.35 4.55
N MET A 78 -0.79 2.78 5.59
CA MET A 78 0.67 2.73 5.65
C MET A 78 1.18 1.30 5.59
N MET A 79 0.59 0.39 6.38
CA MET A 79 0.96 -1.03 6.35
C MET A 79 0.59 -1.73 5.03
N VAL A 80 -0.50 -1.32 4.39
CA VAL A 80 -0.84 -1.83 3.05
C VAL A 80 0.19 -1.36 2.02
N ASN A 81 0.63 -0.09 2.09
CA ASN A 81 1.62 0.45 1.17
C ASN A 81 3.03 -0.12 1.42
N ASP A 82 3.37 -0.34 2.69
CA ASP A 82 4.65 -0.88 3.12
C ASP A 82 4.44 -1.96 4.20
N PRO A 83 4.32 -3.25 3.79
CA PRO A 83 4.05 -4.34 4.71
C PRO A 83 5.13 -4.50 5.80
N PRO A 84 4.75 -4.52 7.08
CA PRO A 84 5.70 -4.62 8.17
C PRO A 84 6.42 -5.97 8.17
N SER A 85 7.75 -5.93 8.25
CA SER A 85 8.62 -7.11 8.26
C SER A 85 9.23 -7.41 9.62
N SER A 86 9.26 -6.42 10.53
CA SER A 86 9.85 -6.50 11.86
C SER A 86 9.10 -5.62 12.86
N ALA A 87 9.30 -5.86 14.16
CA ALA A 87 8.69 -5.06 15.23
C ALA A 87 9.14 -3.59 15.17
N LEU A 88 10.43 -3.35 14.88
CA LEU A 88 10.97 -2.01 14.67
C LEU A 88 10.29 -1.30 13.50
N HIS A 89 9.94 -2.04 12.43
CA HIS A 89 9.21 -1.46 11.31
C HIS A 89 7.80 -1.01 11.74
N ILE A 90 7.12 -1.78 12.58
CA ILE A 90 5.80 -1.40 13.10
C ILE A 90 5.86 -0.10 13.93
N GLN A 91 6.92 0.10 14.70
CA GLN A 91 7.14 1.35 15.46
C GLN A 91 7.28 2.58 14.56
N LEU A 92 7.70 2.40 13.30
CA LEU A 92 7.78 3.49 12.31
C LEU A 92 6.44 3.75 11.62
N LEU A 93 5.57 2.74 11.53
CA LEU A 93 4.28 2.81 10.84
C LEU A 93 3.12 3.25 11.76
N ILE A 94 3.22 2.98 13.06
CA ILE A 94 2.18 3.22 14.06
C ILE A 94 2.73 4.14 15.15
N GLU A 95 2.06 5.27 15.37
CA GLU A 95 2.39 6.18 16.47
C GLU A 95 2.08 5.55 17.84
N ASP A 96 3.00 5.71 18.78
CA ASP A 96 2.95 5.19 20.14
C ASP A 96 2.62 3.68 20.20
N SER A 97 3.18 2.91 19.25
CA SER A 97 2.89 1.48 19.13
C SER A 97 3.26 0.69 20.39
N GLU A 98 4.28 1.11 21.14
CA GLU A 98 4.71 0.46 22.39
C GLU A 98 3.69 0.60 23.52
N GLU A 99 2.89 1.68 23.52
CA GLU A 99 1.83 1.89 24.52
C GLU A 99 0.50 1.26 24.08
N ARG A 100 0.28 1.16 22.77
CA ARG A 100 -1.01 0.72 22.18
C ARG A 100 -1.08 -0.76 21.87
N LEU A 101 0.06 -1.42 21.60
CA LEU A 101 0.12 -2.81 21.16
C LEU A 101 1.02 -3.64 22.09
N THR A 102 0.60 -4.86 22.37
CA THR A 102 1.46 -5.82 23.09
C THR A 102 2.45 -6.50 22.14
N GLU A 103 3.54 -7.06 22.68
CA GLU A 103 4.53 -7.80 21.88
C GLU A 103 3.90 -8.96 21.08
N GLU A 104 2.87 -9.61 21.65
CA GLU A 104 2.12 -10.65 20.95
C GLU A 104 1.32 -10.09 19.78
N GLN A 105 0.66 -8.94 19.96
CA GLN A 105 -0.09 -8.28 18.88
C GLN A 105 0.84 -7.83 17.75
N VAL A 106 2.00 -7.27 18.08
CA VAL A 106 3.02 -6.91 17.10
C VAL A 106 3.46 -8.14 16.29
N SER A 107 3.70 -9.26 16.97
CA SER A 107 4.06 -10.52 16.32
C SER A 107 2.95 -11.04 15.39
N GLN A 108 1.69 -10.96 15.84
CA GLN A 108 0.53 -11.34 15.04
C GLN A 108 0.36 -10.45 13.80
N ILE A 109 0.54 -9.13 13.93
CA ILE A 109 0.46 -8.19 12.81
C ILE A 109 1.49 -8.53 11.73
N ILE A 110 2.72 -8.89 12.13
CA ILE A 110 3.77 -9.31 11.19
C ILE A 110 3.38 -10.61 10.48
N GLU A 111 2.80 -11.58 11.19
CA GLU A 111 2.34 -12.82 10.55
C GLU A 111 1.17 -12.61 9.59
N ILE A 112 0.20 -11.77 9.96
CA ILE A 112 -0.92 -11.38 9.09
C ILE A 112 -0.39 -10.69 7.83
N ALA A 113 0.54 -9.74 7.99
CA ALA A 113 1.18 -9.06 6.86
C ALA A 113 1.91 -10.03 5.93
N LYS A 114 2.66 -11.00 6.47
CA LYS A 114 3.34 -12.04 5.66
C LYS A 114 2.37 -12.98 4.95
N THR A 115 1.21 -13.24 5.55
CA THR A 115 0.19 -14.14 4.99
C THR A 115 -0.53 -13.49 3.81
N HIS A 116 -0.90 -12.21 3.93
CA HIS A 116 -1.61 -11.49 2.86
C HIS A 116 -0.67 -10.87 1.82
N PHE A 117 0.54 -10.52 2.22
CA PHE A 117 1.56 -9.93 1.36
C PHE A 117 2.82 -10.80 1.36
N PRO A 118 2.76 -12.01 0.76
CA PRO A 118 3.96 -12.76 0.47
C PRO A 118 4.75 -11.91 -0.52
N GLY A 119 5.87 -11.34 -0.08
CA GLY A 119 6.75 -10.55 -0.94
C GLY A 119 7.22 -11.34 -2.17
N PRO A 120 8.09 -10.77 -3.02
CA PRO A 120 8.63 -11.52 -4.15
C PRO A 120 9.20 -12.85 -3.67
N PRO A 121 8.94 -13.97 -4.39
CA PRO A 121 9.48 -15.27 -4.01
C PRO A 121 10.99 -15.14 -3.85
N GLN A 122 11.52 -15.60 -2.70
CA GLN A 122 12.96 -15.61 -2.47
C GLN A 122 13.60 -16.38 -3.62
N GLU A 123 14.42 -15.69 -4.43
CA GLU A 123 15.31 -16.37 -5.37
C GLU A 123 16.29 -17.19 -4.53
N THR A 124 15.99 -18.48 -4.38
CA THR A 124 16.97 -19.49 -3.99
C THR A 124 18.09 -19.47 -5.02
N ASN A 125 19.21 -18.82 -4.68
CA ASN A 125 20.51 -19.11 -5.28
C ASN A 125 21.12 -20.35 -4.61
#